data_AF-A0A7X3DIS8-F1
#
_entry.id   AF-A0A7X3DIS8-F1
#
_cell.length_a   1.000
_cell.length_b   1.000
_cell.length_c   1.000
_cell.angle_alpha   90.00
_cell.angle_beta   90.00
_cell.angle_gamma   90.00
#
_symmetry.space_group_name_H-M   'P 1'
#
loop_
_entity.id
_entity.type
_entity.pdbx_description
1 polymer ?
#
loop_
_entity_poly.entity_id
_entity_poly.type
_entity_poly.pdbx_seq_one_letter_code
_entity_poly.pdbx_strand_id
1 'polypeptide(L)'
;MNAKKFSDALSALDGRYVEEAARYRRKHGQSFWVRWGAAAACLCLLAAGGALLIQGRGRAAPDPQQVQIPNPILTVASAAEMEAYLDFKVPVLEKEVEAYSVFISDGYPTMGQVDYADGSQFRIQYGSGDISGIYGGTLEESREIAGVSVAYYQYDSMSYAIWEANGFACSYLYTNGGDAEVDLLIQQGP
;
A
#
# COMPACT_ATOMS: atom_id res chain seq x y z
N MET A 1 4.38 51.13 69.08
CA MET A 1 3.50 52.20 68.55
C MET A 1 2.10 51.94 69.13
N ASN A 2 1.45 52.93 69.75
CA ASN A 2 0.12 52.76 70.37
C ASN A 2 -0.98 52.86 69.28
N ALA A 3 -2.01 52.01 69.34
CA ALA A 3 -3.14 51.99 68.39
C ALA A 3 -3.76 53.37 68.15
N LYS A 4 -3.74 54.24 69.16
CA LYS A 4 -4.24 55.62 69.04
C LYS A 4 -3.47 56.45 68.01
N LYS A 5 -2.13 56.32 67.97
CA LYS A 5 -1.28 57.02 67.00
C LYS A 5 -1.46 56.52 65.56
N PHE A 6 -1.85 55.26 65.39
CA PHE A 6 -2.13 54.66 64.08
C PHE A 6 -3.49 55.11 63.54
N SER A 7 -4.50 55.21 64.41
CA SER A 7 -5.83 55.74 64.07
C SER A 7 -5.79 57.21 63.68
N ASP A 8 -5.02 58.03 64.42
CA ASP A 8 -4.89 59.46 64.13
C ASP A 8 -4.20 59.71 62.78
N ALA A 9 -3.20 58.89 62.44
CA ALA A 9 -2.51 58.95 61.14
C ALA A 9 -3.41 58.52 59.97
N LEU A 10 -4.29 57.52 60.18
CA LEU A 10 -5.28 57.09 59.18
C LEU A 10 -6.40 58.11 58.98
N SER A 11 -6.82 58.81 60.03
CA SER A 11 -7.82 59.88 59.94
C SER A 11 -7.26 61.15 59.28
N ALA A 12 -5.93 61.29 59.19
CA ALA A 12 -5.25 62.39 58.52
C ALA A 12 -5.05 62.18 57.01
N LEU A 13 -5.33 60.98 56.49
CA LEU A 13 -5.36 60.72 55.04
C LEU A 13 -6.63 61.33 54.43
N ASP A 14 -6.45 62.20 53.43
CA ASP A 14 -7.55 62.76 52.65
C ASP A 14 -8.28 61.63 51.89
N GLY A 15 -9.61 61.60 51.99
CA GLY A 15 -10.47 60.59 51.35
C GLY A 15 -10.23 60.46 49.83
N ARG A 16 -9.68 61.51 49.20
CA ARG A 16 -9.27 61.50 47.79
C ARG A 16 -8.22 60.42 47.46
N TYR A 17 -7.27 60.15 48.34
CA TYR A 17 -6.25 59.11 48.12
C TYR A 17 -6.81 57.68 48.29
N VAL A 18 -7.80 57.51 49.17
CA VAL A 18 -8.52 56.25 49.35
C VAL A 18 -9.42 55.95 48.14
N GLU A 19 -10.11 56.97 47.62
CA GLU A 19 -10.90 56.86 46.39
C GLU A 19 -10.05 56.61 45.14
N GLU A 20 -8.85 57.20 45.07
CA GLU A 20 -7.92 57.00 43.95
C GLU A 20 -7.38 55.56 43.91
N ALA A 21 -7.03 54.98 45.05
CA ALA A 21 -6.65 53.57 45.15
C ALA A 21 -7.82 52.62 44.82
N ALA A 22 -9.05 52.96 45.21
CA ALA A 22 -10.25 52.18 44.90
C ALA A 22 -10.60 52.21 43.39
N ARG A 23 -10.32 53.32 42.68
CA ARG A 23 -10.49 53.42 41.22
C ARG A 23 -9.52 52.54 40.44
N TYR A 24 -8.30 52.29 40.94
CA TYR A 24 -7.34 51.41 40.28
C TYR A 24 -7.83 49.96 40.20
N ARG A 25 -8.53 49.46 41.24
CA ARG A 25 -9.13 48.12 41.25
C ARG A 25 -10.29 47.94 40.27
N ARG A 26 -11.03 49.01 39.93
CA ARG A 26 -12.18 48.93 39.01
C ARG A 26 -11.79 48.82 37.54
N LYS A 27 -10.52 49.08 37.17
CA LYS A 27 -10.06 49.05 35.78
C LYS A 27 -9.77 47.66 35.22
N HIS A 28 -9.84 46.59 36.02
CA HIS A 28 -9.58 45.23 35.57
C HIS A 28 -10.81 44.32 35.64
N GLY A 29 -11.99 44.85 35.32
CA GLY A 29 -13.10 44.00 34.89
C GLY A 29 -12.77 43.46 33.51
N GLN A 30 -12.54 42.14 33.39
CA GLN A 30 -12.40 41.48 32.09
C GLN A 30 -13.47 42.01 31.15
N SER A 31 -13.04 42.62 30.03
CA SER A 31 -13.94 43.31 29.15
C SER A 31 -14.96 42.31 28.60
N PHE A 32 -16.22 42.72 28.59
CA PHE A 32 -17.34 41.97 28.02
C PHE A 32 -16.99 41.41 26.63
N TRP A 33 -16.16 42.13 25.87
CA TRP A 33 -15.54 41.74 24.61
C TRP A 33 -14.81 40.39 24.60
N VAL A 34 -14.07 40.03 25.64
CA VAL A 34 -13.37 38.73 25.71
C VAL A 34 -14.37 37.58 25.82
N ARG A 35 -15.47 37.78 26.55
CA ARG A 35 -16.53 36.77 26.71
C ARG A 35 -17.29 36.51 25.41
N TRP A 36 -17.57 37.56 24.62
CA TRP A 36 -18.20 37.40 23.31
C TRP A 36 -17.23 36.86 22.24
N GLY A 37 -15.95 37.22 22.31
CA GLY A 37 -14.92 36.70 21.41
C GLY A 37 -14.75 35.18 21.54
N ALA A 38 -14.73 34.65 22.78
CA ALA A 38 -14.65 33.21 23.01
C ALA A 38 -15.90 32.46 22.49
N ALA A 39 -17.11 33.02 22.72
CA ALA A 39 -18.34 32.42 22.23
C ALA A 39 -18.42 32.40 20.69
N ALA A 40 -17.98 33.48 20.03
CA ALA A 40 -17.92 33.56 18.57
C ALA A 40 -16.92 32.56 17.97
N ALA A 41 -15.74 32.39 18.58
CA ALA A 41 -14.75 31.41 18.14
C ALA A 41 -15.28 29.97 18.26
N CYS A 42 -15.97 29.62 19.35
CA CYS A 42 -16.60 28.30 19.50
C CYS A 42 -17.70 28.07 18.46
N LEU A 43 -18.51 29.08 18.16
CA LEU A 43 -19.55 28.98 17.12
C LEU A 43 -18.92 28.76 15.73
N CYS A 44 -17.82 29.45 15.40
CA CYS A 44 -17.09 29.27 14.16
C CYS A 44 -16.47 27.87 14.04
N LEU A 45 -15.91 27.33 15.11
CA LEU A 45 -15.37 25.96 15.14
C LEU A 45 -16.47 24.89 14.94
N LEU A 46 -17.65 25.09 15.53
CA LEU A 46 -18.79 24.21 15.33
C LEU A 46 -19.34 24.28 13.90
N ALA A 47 -19.39 25.47 13.30
CA ALA A 47 -19.82 25.66 11.92
C ALA A 47 -18.83 25.06 10.90
N ALA A 48 -17.52 25.31 11.08
CA ALA A 48 -16.47 24.77 10.21
C ALA A 48 -16.32 23.25 10.37
N GLY A 49 -16.37 22.74 11.62
CA GLY A 49 -16.34 21.31 11.91
C GLY A 49 -17.58 20.58 11.40
N GLY A 50 -18.76 21.18 11.52
CA GLY A 50 -20.01 20.66 10.95
C GLY A 50 -19.96 20.57 9.42
N ALA A 51 -19.46 21.61 8.75
CA ALA A 51 -19.30 21.62 7.29
C ALA A 51 -18.33 20.53 6.79
N LEU A 52 -17.21 20.32 7.48
CA LEU A 52 -16.25 19.25 7.17
C LEU A 52 -16.83 17.84 7.37
N LEU A 53 -17.65 17.64 8.41
CA LEU A 53 -18.32 16.35 8.66
C LEU A 53 -19.45 16.05 7.66
N ILE A 54 -20.11 17.08 7.12
CA ILE A 54 -21.12 16.93 6.06
C ILE A 54 -20.45 16.63 4.71
N GLN A 55 -19.29 17.24 4.43
CA GLN A 55 -18.50 16.95 3.24
C GLN A 55 -17.82 15.56 3.29
N GLY A 56 -17.46 15.07 4.48
CA GLY A 56 -16.83 13.76 4.66
C GLY A 56 -17.77 12.55 4.52
N ARG A 57 -19.09 12.76 4.53
CA ARG A 57 -20.09 11.68 4.43
C ARG A 57 -20.45 11.26 2.99
N GLY A 58 -19.86 11.91 1.99
CA GLY A 58 -20.23 11.72 0.57
C GLY A 58 -19.26 10.90 -0.28
N ARG A 59 -18.16 10.37 0.27
CA ARG A 59 -17.35 9.40 -0.49
C ARG A 59 -17.95 8.03 -0.30
N ALA A 60 -18.88 7.66 -1.18
CA ALA A 60 -19.22 6.27 -1.43
C ALA A 60 -17.95 5.58 -1.96
N ALA A 61 -17.07 5.16 -1.06
CA ALA A 61 -16.05 4.20 -1.39
C ALA A 61 -16.80 2.91 -1.75
N PRO A 62 -16.63 2.36 -2.96
CA PRO A 62 -17.18 1.05 -3.27
C PRO A 62 -16.58 0.06 -2.26
N ASP A 63 -17.46 -0.57 -1.48
CA ASP A 63 -17.14 -1.70 -0.59
C ASP A 63 -17.86 -2.93 -1.16
N PRO A 64 -17.41 -3.46 -2.32
CA PRO A 64 -18.06 -4.59 -2.94
C PRO A 64 -17.92 -5.82 -2.04
N GLN A 65 -19.00 -6.59 -1.90
CA GLN A 65 -18.88 -7.95 -1.37
C GLN A 65 -17.86 -8.72 -2.22
N GLN A 66 -16.92 -9.41 -1.56
CA GLN A 66 -16.06 -10.37 -2.24
C GLN A 66 -16.95 -11.47 -2.81
N VAL A 67 -17.08 -11.49 -4.13
CA VAL A 67 -17.76 -12.57 -4.83
C VAL A 67 -16.83 -13.79 -4.77
N GLN A 68 -17.34 -14.91 -4.29
CA GLN A 68 -16.62 -16.17 -4.30
C GLN A 68 -16.55 -16.67 -5.76
N ILE A 69 -15.46 -16.31 -6.44
CA ILE A 69 -15.11 -16.86 -7.75
C ILE A 69 -14.74 -18.33 -7.51
N PRO A 70 -15.12 -19.29 -8.38
CA PRO A 70 -14.51 -20.62 -8.39
C PRO A 70 -12.99 -20.46 -8.28
N ASN A 71 -12.30 -21.29 -7.47
CA ASN A 71 -10.86 -21.17 -7.29
C ASN A 71 -10.20 -21.13 -8.67
N PRO A 72 -9.61 -19.99 -9.08
CA PRO A 72 -9.10 -19.82 -10.43
C PRO A 72 -7.78 -20.57 -10.63
N ILE A 73 -7.34 -21.33 -9.62
CA ILE A 73 -6.11 -22.10 -9.61
C ILE A 73 -6.47 -23.56 -9.31
N LEU A 74 -6.10 -24.44 -10.22
CA LEU A 74 -6.20 -25.89 -10.06
C LEU A 74 -4.79 -26.46 -9.82
N THR A 75 -4.55 -27.02 -8.64
CA THR A 75 -3.32 -27.76 -8.35
C THR A 75 -3.44 -29.18 -8.89
N VAL A 76 -2.41 -29.64 -9.62
CA VAL A 76 -2.34 -30.97 -10.25
C VAL A 76 -1.15 -31.76 -9.72
N ALA A 77 -1.15 -33.08 -9.90
CA ALA A 77 -0.14 -33.95 -9.30
C ALA A 77 1.17 -34.02 -10.11
N SER A 78 1.16 -33.60 -11.38
CA SER A 78 2.33 -33.70 -12.25
C SER A 78 2.27 -32.72 -13.42
N ALA A 79 3.43 -32.49 -14.05
CA ALA A 79 3.51 -31.76 -15.32
C ALA A 79 2.63 -32.40 -16.40
N ALA A 80 2.62 -33.73 -16.55
CA ALA A 80 1.80 -34.41 -17.56
C ALA A 80 0.29 -34.17 -17.38
N GLU A 81 -0.18 -34.08 -16.12
CA GLU A 81 -1.57 -33.70 -15.84
C GLU A 81 -1.82 -32.23 -16.17
N MET A 82 -0.87 -31.33 -15.87
CA MET A 82 -0.93 -29.92 -16.25
C MET A 82 -1.03 -29.74 -17.76
N GLU A 83 -0.18 -30.44 -18.53
CA GLU A 83 -0.16 -30.43 -19.99
C GLU A 83 -1.49 -30.91 -20.58
N ALA A 84 -2.19 -31.84 -19.93
CA ALA A 84 -3.50 -32.30 -20.38
C ALA A 84 -4.59 -31.21 -20.27
N TYR A 85 -4.46 -30.30 -19.29
CA TYR A 85 -5.33 -29.12 -19.19
C TYR A 85 -4.93 -28.01 -20.16
N LEU A 86 -3.62 -27.79 -20.31
CA LEU A 86 -3.07 -26.67 -21.06
C LEU A 86 -2.97 -26.90 -22.56
N ASP A 87 -2.95 -28.15 -23.01
CA ASP A 87 -2.77 -28.61 -24.39
C ASP A 87 -1.37 -28.43 -25.01
N PHE A 88 -0.38 -27.97 -24.23
CA PHE A 88 1.01 -27.79 -24.66
C PHE A 88 2.00 -28.36 -23.64
N LYS A 89 3.28 -28.48 -24.05
CA LYS A 89 4.37 -28.97 -23.21
C LYS A 89 4.86 -27.92 -22.24
N VAL A 90 5.08 -28.34 -20.99
CA VAL A 90 5.55 -27.44 -19.92
C VAL A 90 6.99 -27.82 -19.58
N PRO A 91 7.98 -26.95 -19.87
CA PRO A 91 9.34 -27.12 -19.38
C PRO A 91 9.39 -27.26 -17.85
N VAL A 92 10.17 -28.22 -17.37
CA VAL A 92 10.38 -28.48 -15.94
C VAL A 92 11.86 -28.67 -15.68
N LEU A 93 12.39 -27.91 -14.72
CA LEU A 93 13.77 -28.01 -14.29
C LEU A 93 13.98 -29.28 -13.45
N GLU A 94 15.18 -29.86 -13.52
CA GLU A 94 15.57 -31.03 -12.72
C GLU A 94 15.86 -30.64 -11.26
N LYS A 95 14.82 -30.18 -10.55
CA LYS A 95 14.87 -29.84 -9.13
C LYS A 95 13.56 -30.15 -8.44
N GLU A 96 13.56 -30.09 -7.10
CA GLU A 96 12.38 -30.44 -6.31
C GLU A 96 11.23 -29.48 -6.58
N VAL A 97 10.11 -30.02 -7.06
CA VAL A 97 8.89 -29.26 -7.34
C VAL A 97 8.03 -29.26 -6.09
N GLU A 98 7.58 -28.08 -5.69
CA GLU A 98 6.64 -27.88 -4.60
C GLU A 98 5.19 -28.03 -5.08
N ALA A 99 4.85 -27.43 -6.24
CA ALA A 99 3.50 -27.52 -6.79
C ALA A 99 3.45 -27.32 -8.31
N TYR A 100 2.42 -27.93 -8.91
CA TYR A 100 2.00 -27.70 -10.29
C TYR A 100 0.61 -27.06 -10.27
N SER A 101 0.45 -25.89 -10.89
CA SER A 101 -0.80 -25.12 -10.87
C SER A 101 -1.23 -24.71 -12.27
N VAL A 102 -2.52 -24.86 -12.56
CA VAL A 102 -3.19 -24.38 -13.78
C VAL A 102 -4.08 -23.21 -13.41
N PHE A 103 -3.87 -22.06 -14.05
CA PHE A 103 -4.73 -20.90 -13.91
C PHE A 103 -5.87 -20.97 -14.92
N ILE A 104 -7.06 -20.62 -14.46
CA ILE A 104 -8.31 -20.67 -15.22
C ILE A 104 -8.88 -19.26 -15.31
N SER A 105 -9.09 -18.78 -16.54
CA SER A 105 -9.81 -17.53 -16.81
C SER A 105 -11.03 -17.83 -17.67
N ASP A 106 -12.19 -17.28 -17.29
CA ASP A 106 -13.46 -17.44 -18.01
C ASP A 106 -13.85 -18.92 -18.30
N GLY A 107 -13.40 -19.83 -17.42
CA GLY A 107 -13.65 -21.27 -17.53
C GLY A 107 -12.66 -22.02 -18.43
N TYR A 108 -11.60 -21.37 -18.92
CA TYR A 108 -10.56 -21.96 -19.76
C TYR A 108 -9.20 -21.97 -19.04
N PRO A 109 -8.42 -23.06 -19.12
CA PRO A 109 -7.02 -23.08 -18.71
C PRO A 109 -6.22 -22.08 -19.55
N THR A 110 -5.55 -21.12 -18.90
CA THR A 110 -4.81 -20.07 -19.60
C THR A 110 -3.32 -20.12 -19.34
N MET A 111 -2.86 -20.55 -18.17
CA MET A 111 -1.45 -20.49 -17.79
C MET A 111 -1.06 -21.66 -16.89
N GLY A 112 0.12 -22.22 -17.15
CA GLY A 112 0.78 -23.17 -16.27
C GLY A 112 1.77 -22.47 -15.34
N GLN A 113 1.87 -22.96 -14.12
CA GLN A 113 2.85 -22.53 -13.13
C GLN A 113 3.49 -23.74 -12.45
N VAL A 114 4.82 -23.73 -12.38
CA VAL A 114 5.62 -24.68 -11.61
C VAL A 114 6.30 -23.92 -10.48
N ASP A 115 5.94 -24.25 -9.25
CA ASP A 115 6.58 -23.74 -8.04
C ASP A 115 7.61 -24.76 -7.56
N TYR A 116 8.82 -24.31 -7.27
CA TYR A 116 9.90 -25.17 -6.81
C TYR A 116 10.22 -24.93 -5.34
N ALA A 117 10.72 -25.96 -4.66
CA ALA A 117 10.98 -25.92 -3.21
C ALA A 117 12.06 -24.89 -2.79
N ASP A 118 12.86 -24.39 -3.74
CA ASP A 118 13.84 -23.32 -3.52
C ASP A 118 13.25 -21.89 -3.59
N GLY A 119 11.94 -21.78 -3.82
CA GLY A 119 11.20 -20.52 -3.95
C GLY A 119 11.24 -19.90 -5.36
N SER A 120 11.88 -20.54 -6.32
CA SER A 120 11.79 -20.15 -7.73
C SER A 120 10.45 -20.59 -8.34
N GLN A 121 10.05 -19.91 -9.42
CA GLN A 121 8.76 -20.14 -10.06
C GLN A 121 8.86 -19.95 -11.57
N PHE A 122 8.37 -20.92 -12.33
CA PHE A 122 8.23 -20.82 -13.78
C PHE A 122 6.76 -20.68 -14.17
N ARG A 123 6.46 -19.79 -15.13
CA ARG A 123 5.14 -19.63 -15.74
C ARG A 123 5.21 -19.64 -17.24
N ILE A 124 4.18 -20.18 -17.87
CA ILE A 124 4.03 -20.25 -19.32
C ILE A 124 2.55 -20.16 -19.73
N GLN A 125 2.27 -19.40 -20.79
CA GLN A 125 0.97 -19.37 -21.45
C GLN A 125 1.10 -19.07 -22.94
N TYR A 126 0.07 -19.37 -23.73
CA TYR A 126 -0.02 -18.87 -25.10
C TYR A 126 -0.02 -17.34 -25.15
N GLY A 127 0.56 -16.80 -26.21
CA GLY A 127 0.56 -15.39 -26.53
C GLY A 127 1.87 -14.70 -26.22
N SER A 128 1.76 -13.46 -25.76
CA SER A 128 2.85 -12.51 -25.56
C SER A 128 2.60 -11.65 -24.33
N GLY A 129 3.63 -10.94 -23.87
CA GLY A 129 3.58 -10.02 -22.74
C GLY A 129 4.15 -10.58 -21.43
N ASP A 130 4.05 -9.76 -20.39
CA ASP A 130 4.56 -10.06 -19.05
C ASP A 130 3.53 -10.85 -18.24
N ILE A 131 3.91 -12.08 -17.86
CA ILE A 131 3.12 -12.98 -17.02
C ILE A 131 3.75 -13.25 -15.65
N SER A 132 4.82 -12.53 -15.31
CA SER A 132 5.50 -12.65 -14.02
C SER A 132 4.58 -12.32 -12.84
N GLY A 133 3.54 -11.50 -13.08
CA GLY A 133 2.68 -10.96 -12.03
C GLY A 133 3.40 -9.94 -11.14
N ILE A 134 4.58 -9.47 -11.55
CA ILE A 134 5.38 -8.49 -10.82
C ILE A 134 5.27 -7.14 -11.52
N TYR A 135 4.55 -6.22 -10.90
CA TYR A 135 4.42 -4.85 -11.41
C TYR A 135 5.50 -3.94 -10.83
N GLY A 136 6.19 -3.20 -11.70
CA GLY A 136 7.13 -2.16 -11.31
C GLY A 136 8.59 -2.60 -11.16
N GLY A 137 8.97 -3.76 -11.70
CA GLY A 137 10.38 -4.15 -11.79
C GLY A 137 11.18 -3.25 -12.72
N THR A 138 12.48 -3.13 -12.42
CA THR A 138 13.46 -2.39 -13.24
C THR A 138 14.14 -3.37 -14.17
N LEU A 139 14.19 -3.06 -15.47
CA LEU A 139 14.96 -3.81 -16.45
C LEU A 139 16.45 -3.60 -16.18
N GLU A 140 17.16 -4.68 -15.87
CA GLU A 140 18.61 -4.66 -15.64
C GLU A 140 19.36 -4.87 -16.96
N GLU A 141 19.01 -5.93 -17.71
CA GLU A 141 19.62 -6.23 -19.00
C GLU A 141 18.68 -6.98 -19.93
N SER A 142 19.08 -7.10 -21.20
CA SER A 142 18.48 -8.02 -22.15
C SER A 142 19.58 -8.80 -22.86
N ARG A 143 19.36 -10.11 -23.03
CA ARG A 143 20.32 -11.04 -23.61
C ARG A 143 19.63 -11.96 -24.60
N GLU A 144 20.34 -12.34 -25.66
CA GLU A 144 19.88 -13.36 -26.58
C GLU A 144 20.38 -14.74 -26.13
N ILE A 145 19.46 -15.70 -25.99
CA ILE A 145 19.75 -17.09 -25.65
C ILE A 145 19.09 -17.97 -26.69
N ALA A 146 19.88 -18.75 -27.44
CA ALA A 146 19.40 -19.61 -28.52
C ALA A 146 18.47 -18.91 -29.54
N GLY A 147 18.72 -17.62 -29.83
CA GLY A 147 17.89 -16.80 -30.73
C GLY A 147 16.61 -16.22 -30.10
N VAL A 148 16.40 -16.44 -28.80
CA VAL A 148 15.30 -15.86 -28.01
C VAL A 148 15.81 -14.64 -27.24
N SER A 149 15.11 -13.52 -27.36
CA SER A 149 15.40 -12.32 -26.58
C SER A 149 14.82 -12.46 -25.18
N VAL A 150 15.68 -12.45 -24.16
CA VAL A 150 15.34 -12.57 -22.75
C VAL A 150 15.60 -11.24 -22.05
N ALA A 151 14.61 -10.74 -21.33
CA ALA A 151 14.71 -9.53 -20.53
C ALA A 151 14.78 -9.89 -19.04
N TYR A 152 15.81 -9.38 -18.35
CA TYR A 152 16.06 -9.64 -16.94
C TYR A 152 15.72 -8.42 -16.09
N TYR A 153 14.90 -8.64 -15.08
CA TYR A 153 14.34 -7.60 -14.22
C TYR A 153 14.66 -7.84 -12.76
N GLN A 154 14.65 -6.75 -11.99
CA GLN A 154 14.74 -6.77 -10.54
C GLN A 154 13.62 -5.94 -9.91
N TYR A 155 13.00 -6.48 -8.87
CA TYR A 155 12.02 -5.78 -8.03
C TYR A 155 12.27 -6.12 -6.56
N ASP A 156 12.65 -5.14 -5.76
CA ASP A 156 13.09 -5.35 -4.37
C ASP A 156 14.21 -6.43 -4.30
N SER A 157 14.00 -7.51 -3.56
CA SER A 157 14.94 -8.65 -3.49
C SER A 157 14.67 -9.75 -4.52
N MET A 158 13.73 -9.55 -5.44
CA MET A 158 13.31 -10.55 -6.43
C MET A 158 13.96 -10.28 -7.78
N SER A 159 14.54 -11.30 -8.39
CA SER A 159 15.08 -11.27 -9.75
C SER A 159 14.29 -12.22 -10.64
N TYR A 160 13.93 -11.76 -11.84
CA TYR A 160 13.09 -12.55 -12.74
C TYR A 160 13.40 -12.25 -14.20
N ALA A 161 13.21 -13.27 -15.04
CA ALA A 161 13.37 -13.18 -16.48
C ALA A 161 12.02 -13.29 -17.18
N ILE A 162 11.86 -12.58 -18.29
CA ILE A 162 10.69 -12.67 -19.17
C ILE A 162 11.20 -12.87 -20.59
N TRP A 163 10.55 -13.77 -21.34
CA TRP A 163 10.82 -13.97 -22.75
C TRP A 163 9.58 -14.48 -23.47
N GLU A 164 9.62 -14.37 -24.80
CA GLU A 164 8.62 -14.94 -25.68
C GLU A 164 9.31 -15.93 -26.63
N ALA A 165 8.74 -17.13 -26.76
CA ALA A 165 9.28 -18.16 -27.65
C ALA A 165 8.14 -18.99 -28.24
N ASN A 166 8.17 -19.25 -29.55
CA ASN A 166 7.23 -20.13 -30.24
C ASN A 166 5.73 -19.82 -30.03
N GLY A 167 5.38 -18.55 -29.81
CA GLY A 167 3.99 -18.14 -29.54
C GLY A 167 3.56 -18.30 -28.09
N PHE A 168 4.51 -18.46 -27.16
CA PHE A 168 4.30 -18.49 -25.73
C PHE A 168 4.98 -17.30 -25.04
N ALA A 169 4.31 -16.78 -24.04
CA ALA A 169 4.89 -15.88 -23.04
C ALA A 169 5.39 -16.73 -21.87
N CYS A 170 6.59 -16.43 -21.40
CA CYS A 170 7.25 -17.15 -20.33
C CYS A 170 7.81 -16.17 -19.30
N SER A 171 7.78 -16.58 -18.03
CA SER A 171 8.51 -15.87 -16.97
C SER A 171 9.13 -16.84 -15.98
N TYR A 172 10.29 -16.46 -15.44
CA TYR A 172 10.96 -17.24 -14.42
C TYR A 172 11.46 -16.34 -13.28
N LEU A 173 10.91 -16.52 -12.09
CA LEU A 173 11.40 -15.91 -10.84
C LEU A 173 12.49 -16.83 -10.26
N TYR A 174 13.64 -16.27 -9.94
CA TYR A 174 14.77 -17.04 -9.40
C TYR A 174 15.38 -16.36 -8.17
N THR A 175 15.92 -17.17 -7.27
CA THR A 175 16.50 -16.68 -6.01
C THR A 175 18.01 -16.44 -6.11
N ASN A 176 18.73 -17.13 -7.02
CA ASN A 176 20.15 -16.92 -7.30
C ASN A 176 20.54 -17.40 -8.71
N GLY A 177 21.33 -16.62 -9.46
CA GLY A 177 22.07 -17.09 -10.64
C GLY A 177 21.20 -17.71 -11.75
N GLY A 178 19.99 -17.20 -11.96
CA GLY A 178 18.95 -17.82 -12.80
C GLY A 178 19.28 -17.98 -14.29
N ASP A 179 20.38 -17.41 -14.79
CA ASP A 179 20.78 -17.47 -16.20
C ASP A 179 20.84 -18.90 -16.75
N ALA A 180 21.43 -19.83 -16.01
CA ALA A 180 21.56 -21.23 -16.45
C ALA A 180 20.21 -21.94 -16.50
N GLU A 181 19.31 -21.63 -15.57
CA GLU A 181 17.98 -22.24 -15.51
C GLU A 181 17.06 -21.67 -16.61
N VAL A 182 17.19 -20.38 -16.92
CA VAL A 182 16.49 -19.76 -18.05
C VAL A 182 16.94 -20.39 -19.37
N ASP A 183 18.25 -20.63 -19.55
CA ASP A 183 18.77 -21.33 -20.73
C ASP A 183 18.19 -22.75 -20.84
N LEU A 184 18.15 -23.51 -19.74
CA LEU A 184 17.52 -24.83 -19.72
C LEU A 184 16.02 -24.79 -20.09
N LEU A 185 15.27 -23.83 -19.56
CA LEU A 185 13.85 -23.66 -19.87
C LEU A 185 13.63 -23.33 -21.36
N ILE A 186 14.50 -22.49 -21.94
CA ILE A 186 14.46 -22.15 -23.37
C ILE A 186 14.81 -23.36 -24.25
N GLN A 187 15.83 -24.14 -23.87
CA GLN A 187 16.27 -25.31 -24.61
C GLN A 187 15.26 -26.46 -24.58
N GLN A 188 14.56 -26.64 -23.46
CA GLN A 188 13.47 -27.63 -23.37
C GLN A 188 12.32 -27.23 -24.28
N GLY A 189 11.97 -25.93 -24.29
CA GLY A 189 10.91 -25.35 -25.10
C GLY A 189 9.51 -25.90 -24.76
N PRO A 190 8.44 -25.13 -24.99
CA PRO A 190 7.17 -25.72 -25.35
C PRO A 190 7.20 -26.33 -26.76
#